data_AF-A0A6B3APT2-F1
#
_entry.id   AF-A0A6B3APT2-F1
#
_cell.length_a   1.000
_cell.length_b   1.000
_cell.length_c   1.000
_cell.angle_alpha   90.00
_cell.angle_beta   90.00
_cell.angle_gamma   90.00
#
_symmetry.space_group_name_H-M   'P 1'
#
loop_
_entity.id
_entity.type
_entity.pdbx_description
1 polymer ?
#
loop_
_entity_poly.entity_id
_entity_poly.type
_entity_poly.pdbx_seq_one_letter_code
_entity_poly.pdbx_strand_id
1 'polypeptide(L)'
;GLDAVTAPYVMFLDSGDALPPGAVDALWRAADGADAQVAGGLCVRRELPSGREIPWQASLYAEPAVLPAPERNPRLVHDTASVGKLYRTAFLREHGIRFPEEHAPHEDVVFTARLWAARPRIALIPDRVYVRHVHRSARRLSLSADWQARTRAHRAAHETLLDAGQKDLARAARAAFLDHDLRRYVRELPQRDEAHRRAWWTHTRAFLAEYDAADRDRDPVAPGRLIARVLLASPEPRDLTRLRELASRPARLCPPYARSADGTPCWSEDLPGVGLEQLLTRPVRQLPLAVDAELRLTARGRGVLRLRLHDLYGRVELVGPLAL
;
A
#
# COMPACT_ATOMS: atom_id res chain seq x y z
N GLY A 1 16.93 23.40 -4.48
CA GLY A 1 16.79 22.57 -5.69
C GLY A 1 15.83 23.18 -6.67
N LEU A 2 14.52 23.12 -6.40
CA LEU A 2 13.47 23.63 -7.29
C LEU A 2 13.59 25.11 -7.65
N ASP A 3 14.05 25.97 -6.74
CA ASP A 3 14.17 27.41 -7.03
C ASP A 3 15.28 27.72 -8.06
N ALA A 4 16.25 26.83 -8.22
CA ALA A 4 17.33 26.98 -9.21
C ALA A 4 16.96 26.47 -10.62
N VAL A 5 15.79 25.84 -10.78
CA VAL A 5 15.39 25.25 -12.07
C VAL A 5 15.05 26.35 -13.07
N THR A 6 15.72 26.38 -14.22
CA THR A 6 15.39 27.28 -15.34
C THR A 6 14.74 26.56 -16.52
N ALA A 7 14.82 25.23 -16.55
CA ALA A 7 14.25 24.41 -17.60
C ALA A 7 12.70 24.34 -17.54
N PRO A 8 12.01 24.15 -18.68
CA PRO A 8 10.55 24.05 -18.73
C PRO A 8 9.98 22.83 -18.02
N TYR A 9 10.80 21.80 -17.83
CA TYR A 9 10.46 20.59 -17.07
C TYR A 9 11.53 20.27 -16.03
N VAL A 10 11.12 19.63 -14.94
CA VAL A 10 11.99 19.11 -13.87
C VAL A 10 11.63 17.68 -13.53
N MET A 11 12.62 16.89 -13.12
CA MET A 11 12.44 15.57 -12.51
C MET A 11 13.40 15.41 -11.32
N PHE A 12 13.12 14.46 -10.45
CA PHE A 12 13.93 14.18 -9.26
C PHE A 12 14.70 12.86 -9.42
N LEU A 13 15.93 12.84 -8.93
CA LEU A 13 16.82 11.67 -8.90
C LEU A 13 17.55 11.61 -7.56
N ASP A 14 17.17 10.63 -6.73
CA ASP A 14 17.85 10.34 -5.48
C ASP A 14 19.31 9.88 -5.69
N SER A 15 20.16 10.21 -4.72
CA SER A 15 21.55 9.76 -4.72
C SER A 15 21.64 8.24 -4.65
N GLY A 16 22.36 7.64 -5.60
CA GLY A 16 22.53 6.18 -5.68
C GLY A 16 21.51 5.46 -6.56
N ASP A 17 20.46 6.17 -7.01
CA ASP A 17 19.50 5.65 -7.97
C ASP A 17 19.92 5.98 -9.41
N ALA A 18 19.22 5.42 -10.40
CA ALA A 18 19.59 5.58 -11.80
C ALA A 18 18.37 5.82 -12.70
N LEU A 19 18.60 6.62 -13.75
CA LEU A 19 17.69 6.74 -14.89
C LEU A 19 18.16 5.78 -16.00
N PRO A 20 17.31 4.88 -16.49
CA PRO A 20 17.62 4.09 -17.69
C PRO A 20 17.87 4.98 -18.90
N PRO A 21 18.71 4.55 -19.86
CA PRO A 21 18.85 5.25 -21.14
C PRO A 21 17.48 5.47 -21.81
N GLY A 22 17.24 6.68 -22.31
CA GLY A 22 15.98 7.06 -22.95
C GLY A 22 14.82 7.39 -22.01
N ALA A 23 14.99 7.24 -20.68
CA ALA A 23 13.91 7.52 -19.72
C ALA A 23 13.39 8.97 -19.80
N VAL A 24 14.32 9.95 -19.89
CA VAL A 24 13.97 11.37 -19.98
C VAL A 24 13.26 11.67 -21.29
N ASP A 25 13.76 11.14 -22.41
CA ASP A 25 13.14 11.34 -23.73
C ASP A 25 11.73 10.74 -23.80
N ALA A 26 11.52 9.56 -23.22
CA ALA A 26 10.21 8.90 -23.19
C ALA A 26 9.21 9.72 -22.37
N LEU A 27 9.59 10.17 -21.17
CA LEU A 27 8.74 11.05 -20.34
C LEU A 27 8.45 12.38 -21.02
N TRP A 28 9.46 12.99 -21.65
CA TRP A 28 9.30 14.26 -22.35
C TRP A 28 8.36 14.13 -23.55
N ARG A 29 8.54 13.12 -24.42
CA ARG A 29 7.63 12.87 -25.55
C ARG A 29 6.19 12.63 -25.09
N ALA A 30 6.00 11.91 -23.98
CA ALA A 30 4.69 11.68 -23.40
C ALA A 30 4.06 12.97 -22.86
N ALA A 31 4.84 13.80 -22.15
CA ALA A 31 4.37 15.09 -21.64
C ALA A 31 4.02 16.06 -22.77
N ASP A 32 4.91 16.21 -23.74
CA ASP A 32 4.77 17.12 -24.88
C ASP A 32 3.61 16.71 -25.80
N GLY A 33 3.58 15.43 -26.21
CA GLY A 33 2.55 14.91 -27.11
C GLY A 33 1.13 14.92 -26.51
N ALA A 34 1.00 14.93 -25.18
CA ALA A 34 -0.28 14.99 -24.48
C ALA A 34 -0.63 16.40 -23.96
N ASP A 35 0.27 17.37 -24.08
CA ASP A 35 0.26 18.64 -23.35
C ASP A 35 0.02 18.45 -21.83
N ALA A 36 0.67 17.44 -21.26
CA ALA A 36 0.52 17.07 -19.85
C ALA A 36 1.45 17.91 -18.96
N GLN A 37 0.95 18.30 -17.78
CA GLN A 37 1.77 18.94 -16.76
C GLN A 37 2.61 17.92 -15.99
N VAL A 38 2.23 16.64 -16.02
CA VAL A 38 2.97 15.54 -15.42
C VAL A 38 3.05 14.38 -16.40
N ALA A 39 4.25 13.84 -16.61
CA ALA A 39 4.41 12.51 -17.19
C ALA A 39 5.00 11.56 -16.15
N GLY A 40 4.51 10.33 -16.07
CA GLY A 40 5.01 9.30 -15.14
C GLY A 40 5.28 7.98 -15.87
N GLY A 41 6.30 7.27 -15.42
CA GLY A 41 6.62 5.93 -15.94
C GLY A 41 6.94 4.93 -14.83
N LEU A 42 7.22 3.69 -15.24
CA LEU A 42 7.44 2.59 -14.31
C LEU A 42 8.75 2.78 -13.53
N CYS A 43 8.63 2.84 -12.21
CA CYS A 43 9.74 2.75 -11.28
C CYS A 43 9.98 1.29 -10.89
N VAL A 44 11.25 0.87 -10.80
CA VAL A 44 11.62 -0.46 -10.30
C VAL A 44 12.54 -0.35 -9.09
N ARG A 45 12.29 -1.18 -8.08
CA ARG A 45 13.20 -1.37 -6.95
C ARG A 45 14.15 -2.52 -7.28
N ARG A 46 15.45 -2.24 -7.41
CA ARG A 46 16.51 -3.23 -7.66
C ARG A 46 17.26 -3.54 -6.38
N GLU A 47 17.20 -4.79 -5.95
CA GLU A 47 17.95 -5.28 -4.79
C GLU A 47 19.39 -5.61 -5.19
N LEU A 48 20.37 -5.04 -4.48
CA LEU A 48 21.79 -5.29 -4.71
C LEU A 48 22.37 -6.20 -3.61
N PRO A 49 23.27 -7.15 -3.95
CA PRO A 49 23.83 -7.38 -5.29
C PRO A 49 23.02 -8.34 -6.19
N SER A 50 21.89 -8.90 -5.71
CA SER A 50 21.18 -9.97 -6.43
C SER A 50 20.58 -9.55 -7.77
N GLY A 51 20.42 -8.25 -8.02
CA GLY A 51 19.80 -7.71 -9.23
C GLY A 51 18.28 -7.89 -9.30
N ARG A 52 17.65 -8.46 -8.26
CA ARG A 52 16.20 -8.72 -8.26
C ARG A 52 15.43 -7.41 -8.35
N GLU A 53 14.60 -7.27 -9.37
CA GLU A 53 13.75 -6.10 -9.57
C GLU A 53 12.31 -6.37 -9.11
N ILE A 54 11.70 -5.35 -8.49
CA ILE A 54 10.30 -5.35 -8.10
C ILE A 54 9.67 -4.06 -8.63
N PRO A 55 8.72 -4.13 -9.57
CA PRO A 55 8.06 -2.93 -10.09
C PRO A 55 7.19 -2.28 -9.02
N TRP A 56 7.24 -0.94 -8.97
CA TRP A 56 6.41 -0.14 -8.08
C TRP A 56 5.11 0.25 -8.79
N GLN A 57 3.97 -0.06 -8.18
CA GLN A 57 2.63 0.21 -8.73
C GLN A 57 2.46 -0.25 -10.19
N ALA A 58 2.96 -1.43 -10.54
CA ALA A 58 3.02 -1.94 -11.92
C ALA A 58 1.70 -1.79 -12.70
N SER A 59 0.56 -2.04 -12.05
CA SER A 59 -0.76 -1.94 -12.68
C SER A 59 -1.15 -0.52 -13.10
N LEU A 60 -0.56 0.52 -12.50
CA LEU A 60 -0.76 1.91 -12.88
C LEU A 60 -0.07 2.26 -14.19
N TYR A 61 1.04 1.57 -14.48
CA TYR A 61 1.90 1.75 -15.65
C TYR A 61 1.84 0.55 -16.60
N ALA A 62 0.75 -0.24 -16.56
CA ALA A 62 0.64 -1.43 -17.40
C ALA A 62 0.43 -1.08 -18.88
N GLU A 63 -0.27 0.03 -19.15
CA GLU A 63 -0.60 0.52 -20.49
C GLU A 63 -0.44 2.05 -20.53
N PRO A 64 -0.12 2.64 -21.70
CA PRO A 64 -0.14 4.08 -21.86
C PRO A 64 -1.51 4.69 -21.55
N ALA A 65 -1.54 5.83 -20.87
CA ALA A 65 -2.78 6.55 -20.59
C ALA A 65 -2.57 8.06 -20.55
N VAL A 66 -3.53 8.82 -21.09
CA VAL A 66 -3.60 10.27 -20.90
C VAL A 66 -4.84 10.58 -20.08
N LEU A 67 -4.64 11.15 -18.89
CA LEU A 67 -5.69 11.48 -17.96
C LEU A 67 -5.87 13.01 -17.96
N PRO A 68 -7.08 13.52 -18.24
CA PRO A 68 -7.32 14.97 -18.20
C PRO A 68 -7.23 15.54 -16.78
N ALA A 69 -7.41 14.71 -15.75
CA ALA A 69 -7.32 15.05 -14.33
C ALA A 69 -7.17 13.77 -13.47
N PRO A 70 -6.58 13.84 -12.26
CA PRO A 70 -6.27 12.66 -11.43
C PRO A 70 -7.50 11.88 -10.96
N GLU A 71 -8.67 12.50 -10.82
CA GLU A 71 -9.91 11.86 -10.39
C GLU A 71 -10.40 10.79 -11.37
N ARG A 72 -9.94 10.83 -12.62
CA ARG A 72 -10.22 9.78 -13.61
C ARG A 72 -9.54 8.46 -13.28
N ASN A 73 -8.51 8.47 -12.45
CA ASN A 73 -7.88 7.27 -11.94
C ASN A 73 -7.40 7.49 -10.49
N PRO A 74 -8.28 7.29 -9.49
CA PRO A 74 -7.92 7.45 -8.09
C PRO A 74 -6.77 6.56 -7.62
N ARG A 75 -6.36 5.55 -8.40
CA ARG A 75 -5.20 4.73 -8.07
C ARG A 75 -3.87 5.49 -8.11
N LEU A 76 -3.82 6.67 -8.74
CA LEU A 76 -2.64 7.54 -8.75
C LEU A 76 -2.12 7.85 -7.35
N VAL A 77 -3.00 7.96 -6.35
CA VAL A 77 -2.60 8.24 -4.95
C VAL A 77 -1.85 7.09 -4.28
N HIS A 78 -1.87 5.88 -4.86
CA HIS A 78 -1.04 4.77 -4.39
C HIS A 78 0.43 4.93 -4.82
N ASP A 79 0.68 5.70 -5.89
CA ASP A 79 2.03 6.06 -6.29
C ASP A 79 2.46 7.35 -5.59
N THR A 80 2.95 7.17 -4.36
CA THR A 80 3.44 8.26 -3.53
C THR A 80 4.86 8.69 -3.89
N ALA A 81 5.53 8.09 -4.86
CA ALA A 81 6.90 8.45 -5.22
C ALA A 81 6.93 9.80 -5.96
N SER A 82 7.78 10.73 -5.54
CA SER A 82 8.04 11.97 -6.29
C SER A 82 8.96 11.73 -7.50
N VAL A 83 9.72 10.64 -7.49
CA VAL A 83 10.60 10.21 -8.60
C VAL A 83 9.84 9.47 -9.71
N GLY A 84 10.54 9.21 -10.82
CA GLY A 84 9.99 8.53 -12.01
C GLY A 84 8.91 9.34 -12.74
N LYS A 85 8.92 10.66 -12.52
CA LYS A 85 7.99 11.60 -13.11
C LYS A 85 8.73 12.82 -13.64
N LEU A 86 8.21 13.39 -14.72
CA LEU A 86 8.61 14.67 -15.30
C LEU A 86 7.50 15.68 -15.05
N TYR A 87 7.84 16.83 -14.51
CA TYR A 87 6.90 17.87 -14.08
C TYR A 87 7.12 19.14 -14.89
N ARG A 88 6.04 19.76 -15.38
CA ARG A 88 6.11 21.10 -15.97
C ARG A 88 6.46 22.10 -14.88
N THR A 89 7.61 22.76 -15.01
CA THR A 89 8.16 23.65 -13.97
C THR A 89 7.21 24.79 -13.63
N ALA A 90 6.57 25.39 -14.66
CA ALA A 90 5.60 26.46 -14.46
C ALA A 90 4.39 26.00 -13.62
N PHE A 91 3.88 24.79 -13.84
CA PHE A 91 2.76 24.22 -13.09
C PHE A 91 3.11 24.03 -11.61
N LEU A 92 4.30 23.50 -11.30
CA LEU A 92 4.73 23.37 -9.90
C LEU A 92 4.81 24.73 -9.19
N ARG A 93 5.28 25.76 -9.89
CA ARG A 93 5.39 27.13 -9.33
C ARG A 93 4.04 27.78 -9.12
N GLU A 94 3.18 27.73 -10.13
CA GLU A 94 1.82 28.31 -10.10
C GLU A 94 1.01 27.77 -8.93
N HIS A 95 1.11 26.47 -8.66
CA HIS A 95 0.39 25.81 -7.57
C HIS A 95 1.18 25.69 -6.26
N GLY A 96 2.38 26.28 -6.18
CA GLY A 96 3.21 26.21 -4.98
C GLY A 96 3.58 24.78 -4.55
N ILE A 97 3.66 23.83 -5.48
CA ILE A 97 3.93 22.42 -5.19
C ILE A 97 5.42 22.26 -4.85
N ARG A 98 5.69 22.09 -3.55
CA ARG A 98 7.03 21.88 -2.99
C ARG A 98 7.03 20.74 -1.98
N PHE A 99 8.20 20.17 -1.73
CA PHE A 99 8.43 19.33 -0.56
C PHE A 99 8.22 20.17 0.72
N PRO A 100 7.80 19.57 1.85
CA PRO A 100 7.81 20.24 3.15
C PRO A 100 9.20 20.83 3.46
N GLU A 101 9.24 22.01 4.10
CA GLU A 101 10.49 22.74 4.37
C GLU A 101 11.36 22.06 5.44
N GLU A 102 10.71 21.44 6.42
CA GLU A 102 11.39 20.53 7.35
C GLU A 102 11.74 19.25 6.59
N HIS A 103 12.94 18.68 6.83
CA HIS A 103 13.34 17.36 6.32
C HIS A 103 12.48 16.27 6.99
N ALA A 104 11.19 16.29 6.70
CA ALA A 104 10.16 15.48 7.29
C ALA A 104 10.16 14.13 6.57
N PRO A 105 10.30 13.01 7.30
CA PRO A 105 10.18 11.70 6.70
C PRO A 105 8.86 11.53 5.95
N HIS A 106 8.91 10.89 4.78
CA HIS A 106 7.72 10.62 3.96
C HIS A 106 7.15 11.88 3.30
N GLU A 107 8.01 12.86 3.05
CA GLU A 107 7.79 14.07 2.29
C GLU A 107 7.13 13.83 0.93
N ASP A 108 7.47 12.72 0.25
CA ASP A 108 6.91 12.38 -1.06
C ASP A 108 5.39 12.19 -1.02
N VAL A 109 4.86 11.66 0.10
CA VAL A 109 3.42 11.47 0.30
C VAL A 109 2.68 12.81 0.29
N VAL A 110 3.28 13.83 0.91
CA VAL A 110 2.72 15.19 0.95
C VAL A 110 2.92 15.89 -0.39
N PHE A 111 4.10 15.76 -1.00
CA PHE A 111 4.39 16.32 -2.32
C PHE A 111 3.41 15.81 -3.38
N THR A 112 3.21 14.49 -3.47
CA THR A 112 2.29 13.88 -4.44
C THR A 112 0.82 14.21 -4.13
N ALA A 113 0.42 14.35 -2.87
CA ALA A 113 -0.92 14.83 -2.53
C ALA A 113 -1.17 16.27 -3.02
N ARG A 114 -0.21 17.18 -2.83
CA ARG A 114 -0.27 18.55 -3.37
C ARG A 114 -0.34 18.56 -4.90
N LEU A 115 0.43 17.70 -5.54
CA LEU A 115 0.40 17.52 -6.99
C LEU A 115 -0.99 17.10 -7.48
N TRP A 116 -1.59 16.08 -6.87
CA TRP A 116 -2.90 15.60 -7.29
C TRP A 116 -4.03 16.58 -6.92
N ALA A 117 -3.91 17.29 -5.81
CA ALA A 117 -4.81 18.37 -5.44
C ALA A 117 -4.87 19.50 -6.49
N ALA A 118 -3.75 19.77 -7.18
CA ALA A 118 -3.65 20.77 -8.24
C ALA A 118 -4.25 20.32 -9.60
N ARG A 119 -4.73 19.07 -9.70
CA ARG A 119 -5.46 18.53 -10.86
C ARG A 119 -4.72 18.61 -12.21
N PRO A 120 -3.46 18.17 -12.31
CA PRO A 120 -2.74 18.18 -13.58
C PRO A 120 -3.41 17.27 -14.61
N ARG A 121 -3.24 17.60 -15.89
CA ARG A 121 -3.26 16.61 -16.97
C ARG A 121 -2.02 15.73 -16.86
N ILE A 122 -2.21 14.42 -16.98
CA ILE A 122 -1.18 13.41 -16.71
C ILE A 122 -1.02 12.50 -17.92
N ALA A 123 0.22 12.23 -18.32
CA ALA A 123 0.58 11.16 -19.24
C ALA A 123 1.27 10.02 -18.47
N LEU A 124 0.80 8.78 -18.62
CA LEU A 124 1.41 7.58 -18.05
C LEU A 124 1.96 6.73 -19.17
N ILE A 125 3.17 6.22 -19.01
CA ILE A 125 3.83 5.31 -19.96
C ILE A 125 4.31 4.04 -19.26
N PRO A 126 4.33 2.89 -19.97
CA PRO A 126 4.79 1.63 -19.41
C PRO A 126 6.32 1.53 -19.30
N ASP A 127 7.04 2.44 -19.97
CA ASP A 127 8.50 2.49 -19.97
C ASP A 127 9.07 2.52 -18.56
N ARG A 128 10.15 1.75 -18.35
CA ARG A 128 10.94 1.82 -17.14
C ARG A 128 11.76 3.11 -17.17
N VAL A 129 11.41 4.06 -16.31
CA VAL A 129 12.02 5.40 -16.28
C VAL A 129 12.88 5.66 -15.04
N TYR A 130 12.81 4.78 -14.04
CA TYR A 130 13.55 4.97 -12.79
C TYR A 130 13.95 3.63 -12.15
N VAL A 131 15.19 3.54 -11.70
CA VAL A 131 15.72 2.38 -10.98
C VAL A 131 16.18 2.82 -9.60
N ARG A 132 15.44 2.39 -8.58
CA ARG A 132 15.80 2.57 -7.18
C ARG A 132 16.71 1.46 -6.70
N HIS A 133 17.94 1.77 -6.32
CA HIS A 133 18.88 0.79 -5.79
C HIS A 133 18.70 0.60 -4.29
N VAL A 134 18.62 -0.66 -3.85
CA VAL A 134 18.47 -1.00 -2.44
C VAL A 134 19.49 -2.07 -2.03
N HIS A 135 20.41 -1.70 -1.16
CA HIS A 135 21.42 -2.60 -0.61
C HIS A 135 20.87 -3.37 0.60
N ARG A 136 20.71 -4.69 0.48
CA ARG A 136 20.26 -5.53 1.61
C ARG A 136 21.28 -5.63 2.75
N SER A 137 22.56 -5.44 2.46
CA SER A 137 23.66 -5.56 3.43
C SER A 137 23.74 -4.41 4.42
N ALA A 138 23.07 -3.28 4.15
CA ALA A 138 22.83 -2.28 5.17
C ALA A 138 21.85 -2.87 6.18
N ARG A 139 22.39 -3.42 7.28
CA ARG A 139 21.68 -3.64 8.54
C ARG A 139 21.23 -2.28 9.10
N ARG A 140 20.36 -1.57 8.38
CA ARG A 140 19.69 -0.36 8.82
C ARG A 140 18.29 -0.73 9.25
N LEU A 141 18.18 -0.86 10.57
CA LEU A 141 17.12 -0.29 11.38
C LEU A 141 15.73 -0.50 10.79
N SER A 142 15.05 -1.55 11.26
CA SER A 142 13.63 -1.48 11.62
C SER A 142 12.84 -0.40 10.88
N LEU A 143 12.20 -0.78 9.77
CA LEU A 143 11.26 0.05 9.04
C LEU A 143 10.06 0.50 9.93
N SER A 144 9.91 -0.09 11.13
CA SER A 144 8.91 0.24 12.15
C SER A 144 9.27 1.38 13.12
N ALA A 145 10.38 2.10 12.94
CA ALA A 145 10.75 3.16 13.89
C ALA A 145 9.95 4.47 13.72
N ASP A 146 9.36 4.71 12.54
CA ASP A 146 8.76 6.01 12.21
C ASP A 146 7.31 5.94 11.68
N TRP A 147 6.50 5.14 12.36
CA TRP A 147 5.06 5.06 12.12
C TRP A 147 4.35 6.38 12.45
N GLN A 148 4.90 7.18 13.37
CA GLN A 148 4.33 8.48 13.73
C GLN A 148 4.47 9.51 12.60
N ALA A 149 5.68 9.73 12.04
CA ALA A 149 5.81 10.65 10.91
C ALA A 149 5.03 10.14 9.71
N ARG A 150 4.98 8.83 9.49
CA ARG A 150 4.16 8.27 8.40
C ARG A 150 2.69 8.62 8.56
N THR A 151 2.09 8.39 9.73
CA THR A 151 0.69 8.77 9.95
C THR A 151 0.46 10.28 9.81
N ARG A 152 1.41 11.14 10.24
CA ARG A 152 1.34 12.59 10.02
C ARG A 152 1.35 12.94 8.53
N ALA A 153 2.25 12.33 7.75
CA ALA A 153 2.32 12.56 6.31
C ALA A 153 1.04 12.12 5.58
N HIS A 154 0.46 10.97 5.94
CA HIS A 154 -0.81 10.52 5.38
C HIS A 154 -2.00 11.38 5.82
N ARG A 155 -2.00 11.91 7.06
CA ARG A 155 -2.99 12.89 7.52
C ARG A 155 -2.91 14.16 6.67
N ALA A 156 -1.72 14.75 6.56
CA ALA A 156 -1.50 15.95 5.77
C ALA A 156 -1.88 15.76 4.29
N ALA A 157 -1.57 14.59 3.71
CA ALA A 157 -1.98 14.25 2.35
C ALA A 157 -3.51 14.16 2.20
N HIS A 158 -4.19 13.52 3.14
CA HIS A 158 -5.65 13.44 3.15
C HIS A 158 -6.30 14.83 3.27
N GLU A 159 -5.83 15.65 4.21
CA GLU A 159 -6.30 17.03 4.42
C GLU A 159 -6.07 17.88 3.16
N THR A 160 -4.86 17.84 2.59
CA THR A 160 -4.53 18.55 1.34
C THR A 160 -5.50 18.22 0.21
N LEU A 161 -5.82 16.93 0.03
CA LEU A 161 -6.76 16.51 -1.01
C LEU A 161 -8.19 16.94 -0.67
N LEU A 162 -8.60 16.82 0.59
CA LEU A 162 -9.95 17.19 1.02
C LEU A 162 -10.21 18.69 0.89
N ASP A 163 -9.25 19.53 1.29
CA ASP A 163 -9.30 20.98 1.22
C ASP A 163 -9.39 21.47 -0.23
N ALA A 164 -8.74 20.74 -1.16
CA ALA A 164 -8.86 20.98 -2.60
C ALA A 164 -10.17 20.45 -3.22
N GLY A 165 -11.10 19.93 -2.42
CA GLY A 165 -12.37 19.35 -2.86
C GLY A 165 -12.24 17.95 -3.49
N GLN A 166 -11.06 17.33 -3.42
CA GLN A 166 -10.74 16.04 -4.05
C GLN A 166 -11.15 14.84 -3.19
N LYS A 167 -12.45 14.75 -2.87
CA LYS A 167 -13.01 13.76 -1.93
C LYS A 167 -12.69 12.32 -2.30
N ASP A 168 -12.78 11.96 -3.58
CA ASP A 168 -12.49 10.59 -4.05
C ASP A 168 -11.00 10.24 -3.95
N LEU A 169 -10.11 11.20 -4.21
CA LEU A 169 -8.67 11.01 -4.06
C LEU A 169 -8.28 10.94 -2.58
N ALA A 170 -8.84 11.80 -1.73
CA ALA A 170 -8.64 11.76 -0.28
C ALA A 170 -9.04 10.39 0.28
N ARG A 171 -10.20 9.87 -0.17
CA ARG A 171 -10.70 8.53 0.16
C ARG A 171 -9.73 7.43 -0.30
N ALA A 172 -9.25 7.52 -1.54
CA ALA A 172 -8.30 6.57 -2.09
C ALA A 172 -6.95 6.61 -1.34
N ALA A 173 -6.49 7.77 -0.87
CA ALA A 173 -5.26 7.91 -0.10
C ALA A 173 -5.38 7.21 1.27
N ARG A 174 -6.52 7.33 1.95
CA ARG A 174 -6.81 6.57 3.17
C ARG A 174 -6.84 5.06 2.90
N ALA A 175 -7.45 4.62 1.80
CA ALA A 175 -7.45 3.22 1.40
C ALA A 175 -6.04 2.70 1.09
N ALA A 176 -5.19 3.51 0.46
CA ALA A 176 -3.79 3.19 0.16
C ALA A 176 -2.99 2.90 1.43
N PHE A 177 -3.13 3.75 2.46
CA PHE A 177 -2.50 3.53 3.77
C PHE A 177 -2.89 2.18 4.38
N LEU A 178 -4.18 1.84 4.35
CA LEU A 178 -4.70 0.60 4.93
C LEU A 178 -4.16 -0.64 4.19
N ASP A 179 -4.11 -0.61 2.86
CA ASP A 179 -3.66 -1.77 2.08
C ASP A 179 -2.13 -1.92 2.01
N HIS A 180 -1.36 -0.83 2.18
CA HIS A 180 0.09 -0.87 2.06
C HIS A 180 0.79 -0.74 3.42
N ASP A 181 0.73 0.45 4.02
CA ASP A 181 1.55 0.83 5.17
C ASP A 181 1.10 0.15 6.45
N LEU A 182 -0.21 0.12 6.73
CA LEU A 182 -0.75 -0.58 7.90
C LEU A 182 -0.34 -2.06 7.88
N ARG A 183 -0.53 -2.72 6.74
CA ARG A 183 -0.15 -4.15 6.55
C ARG A 183 1.35 -4.38 6.68
N ARG A 184 2.17 -3.42 6.25
CA ARG A 184 3.62 -3.50 6.44
C ARG A 184 4.00 -3.53 7.92
N TYR A 185 3.47 -2.63 8.74
CA TYR A 185 3.79 -2.60 10.17
C TYR A 185 3.24 -3.82 10.93
N VAL A 186 2.00 -4.22 10.63
CA VAL A 186 1.35 -5.38 11.27
C VAL A 186 2.15 -6.66 11.05
N ARG A 187 2.79 -6.82 9.88
CA ARG A 187 3.65 -7.97 9.60
C ARG A 187 4.90 -8.04 10.48
N GLU A 188 5.44 -6.89 10.87
CA GLU A 188 6.65 -6.78 11.69
C GLU A 188 6.35 -6.83 13.19
N LEU A 189 5.11 -6.54 13.60
CA LEU A 189 4.68 -6.39 14.99
C LEU A 189 5.03 -7.61 15.88
N PRO A 190 4.89 -8.88 15.43
CA PRO A 190 5.27 -10.05 16.24
C PRO A 190 6.77 -10.14 16.54
N GLN A 191 7.62 -9.40 15.83
CA GLN A 191 9.08 -9.39 16.04
C GLN A 191 9.51 -8.30 17.05
N ARG A 192 8.57 -7.48 17.53
CA ARG A 192 8.83 -6.36 18.44
C ARG A 192 8.56 -6.75 19.88
N ASP A 193 9.18 -6.02 20.82
CA ASP A 193 8.87 -6.17 22.24
C ASP A 193 7.46 -5.66 22.58
N GLU A 194 7.00 -5.98 23.78
CA GLU A 194 5.66 -5.62 24.26
C GLU A 194 5.42 -4.11 24.33
N ALA A 195 6.42 -3.35 24.81
CA ALA A 195 6.31 -1.89 24.95
C ALA A 195 6.11 -1.23 23.57
N HIS A 196 6.88 -1.63 22.57
CA HIS A 196 6.74 -1.17 21.19
C HIS A 196 5.38 -1.55 20.61
N ARG A 197 4.92 -2.79 20.85
CA ARG A 197 3.61 -3.24 20.35
C ARG A 197 2.48 -2.38 20.91
N ARG A 198 2.45 -2.12 22.22
CA ARG A 198 1.42 -1.28 22.86
C ARG A 198 1.49 0.17 22.39
N ALA A 199 2.70 0.73 22.27
CA ALA A 199 2.89 2.10 21.77
C ALA A 199 2.35 2.24 20.34
N TRP A 200 2.79 1.36 19.43
CA TRP A 200 2.33 1.33 18.04
C TRP A 200 0.81 1.14 17.94
N TRP A 201 0.26 0.20 18.71
CA TRP A 201 -1.17 -0.10 18.72
C TRP A 201 -1.99 1.09 19.16
N THR A 202 -1.58 1.75 20.25
CA THR A 202 -2.29 2.90 20.82
C THR A 202 -2.39 4.06 19.83
N HIS A 203 -1.28 4.51 19.24
CA HIS A 203 -1.37 5.62 18.29
C HIS A 203 -1.94 5.21 16.95
N THR A 204 -1.73 3.98 16.47
CA THR A 204 -2.39 3.53 15.24
C THR A 204 -3.90 3.48 15.43
N ARG A 205 -4.38 3.05 16.60
CA ARG A 205 -5.82 3.10 16.94
C ARG A 205 -6.34 4.54 16.97
N ALA A 206 -5.60 5.47 17.58
CA ALA A 206 -5.98 6.89 17.59
C ALA A 206 -6.04 7.48 16.17
N PHE A 207 -5.04 7.19 15.33
CA PHE A 207 -5.04 7.61 13.92
C PHE A 207 -6.20 7.01 13.13
N LEU A 208 -6.49 5.72 13.30
CA LEU A 208 -7.61 5.05 12.64
C LEU A 208 -8.98 5.53 13.13
N ALA A 209 -9.05 6.15 14.32
CA ALA A 209 -10.29 6.74 14.82
C ALA A 209 -10.76 7.93 13.95
N GLU A 210 -9.84 8.60 13.25
CA GLU A 210 -10.12 9.71 12.31
C GLU A 210 -10.80 9.26 11.01
N TYR A 211 -10.82 7.95 10.73
CA TYR A 211 -11.45 7.36 9.55
C TYR A 211 -12.98 7.31 9.76
N ASP A 212 -13.77 7.64 8.74
CA ASP A 212 -15.24 7.62 8.87
C ASP A 212 -15.83 6.21 8.57
N ALA A 213 -17.16 6.07 8.64
CA ALA A 213 -17.83 4.81 8.31
C ALA A 213 -17.61 4.37 6.85
N ALA A 214 -17.63 5.30 5.89
CA ALA A 214 -17.39 4.99 4.49
C ALA A 214 -15.94 4.52 4.23
N ASP A 215 -14.99 4.91 5.07
CA ASP A 215 -13.62 4.38 5.05
C ASP A 215 -13.57 2.96 5.60
N ARG A 216 -14.46 2.57 6.50
CA ARG A 216 -14.39 1.27 7.16
C ARG A 216 -15.23 0.22 6.43
N ASP A 217 -16.35 0.63 5.84
CA ASP A 217 -17.45 -0.28 5.50
C ASP A 217 -17.62 -0.56 4.00
N ARG A 218 -16.81 0.06 3.13
CA ARG A 218 -16.89 -0.17 1.67
C ARG A 218 -16.47 -1.60 1.25
N ASP A 219 -15.49 -2.17 1.94
CA ASP A 219 -15.05 -3.57 1.79
C ASP A 219 -14.47 -4.03 3.14
N PRO A 220 -15.32 -4.23 4.17
CA PRO A 220 -14.93 -4.42 5.56
C PRO A 220 -14.13 -5.70 5.81
N VAL A 221 -14.09 -6.62 4.84
CA VAL A 221 -13.32 -7.86 4.86
C VAL A 221 -12.06 -7.81 3.97
N ALA A 222 -11.77 -6.67 3.32
CA ALA A 222 -10.47 -6.44 2.71
C ALA A 222 -9.37 -6.48 3.80
N PRO A 223 -8.20 -7.09 3.55
CA PRO A 223 -7.21 -7.32 4.59
C PRO A 223 -6.84 -6.08 5.42
N GLY A 224 -6.56 -4.95 4.78
CA GLY A 224 -6.22 -3.69 5.47
C GLY A 224 -7.37 -3.12 6.31
N ARG A 225 -8.62 -3.20 5.81
CA ARG A 225 -9.80 -2.70 6.54
C ARG A 225 -10.18 -3.62 7.69
N LEU A 226 -10.12 -4.94 7.48
CA LEU A 226 -10.38 -5.91 8.53
C LEU A 226 -9.36 -5.76 9.67
N ILE A 227 -8.07 -5.61 9.35
CA ILE A 227 -7.04 -5.29 10.34
C ILE A 227 -7.41 -4.02 11.10
N ALA A 228 -7.75 -2.92 10.42
CA ALA A 228 -8.13 -1.67 11.08
C ALA A 228 -9.34 -1.84 12.02
N ARG A 229 -10.36 -2.63 11.63
CA ARG A 229 -11.52 -2.95 12.47
C ARG A 229 -11.12 -3.71 13.74
N VAL A 230 -10.21 -4.68 13.64
CA VAL A 230 -9.67 -5.40 14.81
C VAL A 230 -8.90 -4.45 15.74
N LEU A 231 -8.05 -3.57 15.19
CA LEU A 231 -7.32 -2.58 15.99
C LEU A 231 -8.26 -1.62 16.72
N LEU A 232 -9.32 -1.17 16.06
CA LEU A 232 -10.31 -0.27 16.65
C LEU A 232 -11.16 -0.96 17.72
N ALA A 233 -11.46 -2.25 17.54
CA ALA A 233 -12.28 -3.03 18.48
C ALA A 233 -11.52 -3.51 19.73
N SER A 234 -10.18 -3.54 19.70
CA SER A 234 -9.36 -4.00 20.82
C SER A 234 -8.48 -2.90 21.39
N PRO A 235 -8.60 -2.53 22.68
CA PRO A 235 -7.74 -1.51 23.28
C PRO A 235 -6.26 -1.95 23.35
N GLU A 236 -6.01 -3.25 23.49
CA GLU A 236 -4.68 -3.84 23.64
C GLU A 236 -4.27 -4.70 22.42
N PRO A 237 -2.95 -4.87 22.16
CA PRO A 237 -2.46 -5.77 21.11
C PRO A 237 -2.92 -7.21 21.31
N ARG A 238 -3.48 -7.82 20.25
CA ARG A 238 -3.96 -9.21 20.27
C ARG A 238 -3.79 -9.89 18.92
N ASP A 239 -3.93 -11.22 18.89
CA ASP A 239 -4.00 -12.04 17.68
C ASP A 239 -2.87 -11.78 16.67
N LEU A 240 -1.67 -11.46 17.18
CA LEU A 240 -0.57 -10.90 16.39
C LEU A 240 -0.16 -11.81 15.21
N THR A 241 -0.14 -13.13 15.42
CA THR A 241 0.14 -14.11 14.36
C THR A 241 -0.95 -14.08 13.28
N ARG A 242 -2.23 -14.09 13.67
CA ARG A 242 -3.36 -14.07 12.74
C ARG A 242 -3.41 -12.78 11.93
N LEU A 243 -3.14 -11.64 12.58
CA LEU A 243 -3.02 -10.35 11.91
C LEU A 243 -1.83 -10.27 10.95
N ARG A 244 -0.67 -10.86 11.30
CA ARG A 244 0.48 -10.97 10.39
C ARG A 244 0.16 -11.76 9.13
N GLU A 245 -0.51 -12.91 9.27
CA GLU A 245 -0.90 -13.75 8.13
C GLU A 245 -1.93 -13.03 7.26
N LEU A 246 -2.90 -12.33 7.85
CA LEU A 246 -3.86 -11.51 7.12
C LEU A 246 -3.18 -10.34 6.39
N ALA A 247 -2.16 -9.75 7.00
CA ALA A 247 -1.39 -8.66 6.41
C ALA A 247 -0.45 -9.11 5.27
N SER A 248 -0.20 -10.42 5.11
CA SER A 248 0.67 -10.98 4.07
C SER A 248 0.08 -10.86 2.67
N ARG A 249 0.92 -10.95 1.62
CA ARG A 249 0.50 -10.93 0.21
C ARG A 249 0.92 -12.25 -0.47
N PRO A 250 -0.02 -13.15 -0.85
CA PRO A 250 -1.47 -13.08 -0.62
C PRO A 250 -1.85 -13.14 0.87
N ALA A 251 -3.01 -12.59 1.20
CA ALA A 251 -3.54 -12.54 2.57
C ALA A 251 -4.13 -13.89 3.00
N ARG A 252 -3.94 -14.27 4.26
CA ARG A 252 -4.46 -15.51 4.84
C ARG A 252 -5.17 -15.22 6.15
N LEU A 253 -6.42 -15.63 6.27
CA LEU A 253 -7.15 -15.60 7.52
C LEU A 253 -7.01 -16.97 8.19
N CYS A 254 -6.09 -17.08 9.14
CA CYS A 254 -5.92 -18.32 9.90
C CYS A 254 -7.13 -18.57 10.83
N PRO A 255 -7.41 -19.85 11.18
CA PRO A 255 -8.38 -20.18 12.22
C PRO A 255 -7.99 -19.56 13.59
N PRO A 256 -8.93 -19.45 14.54
CA PRO A 256 -10.29 -20.00 14.53
C PRO A 256 -11.26 -19.22 13.63
N TYR A 257 -12.24 -19.93 13.07
CA TYR A 257 -13.36 -19.35 12.30
C TYR A 257 -14.58 -19.23 13.20
N ALA A 258 -14.51 -18.28 14.13
CA ALA A 258 -15.52 -18.08 15.16
C ALA A 258 -16.86 -17.61 14.58
N ARG A 259 -17.93 -17.87 15.33
CA ARG A 259 -19.26 -17.34 15.09
C ARG A 259 -19.77 -16.68 16.37
N SER A 260 -20.51 -15.59 16.25
CA SER A 260 -21.25 -15.01 17.38
C SER A 260 -22.40 -15.92 17.82
N ALA A 261 -23.08 -15.57 18.91
CA ALA A 261 -24.16 -16.37 19.48
C ALA A 261 -25.35 -16.62 18.52
N ASP A 262 -25.56 -15.72 17.56
CA ASP A 262 -26.55 -15.84 16.47
C ASP A 262 -26.06 -16.66 15.26
N GLY A 263 -24.84 -17.20 15.32
CA GLY A 263 -24.22 -17.97 14.25
C GLY A 263 -23.52 -17.12 13.18
N THR A 264 -23.50 -15.80 13.28
CA THR A 264 -22.85 -14.92 12.30
C THR A 264 -21.32 -15.04 12.36
N PRO A 265 -20.58 -15.19 11.24
CA PRO A 265 -19.12 -15.20 11.25
C PRO A 265 -18.54 -13.94 11.89
N CYS A 266 -17.60 -14.10 12.82
CA CYS A 266 -16.95 -12.99 13.51
C CYS A 266 -15.45 -13.25 13.70
N TRP A 267 -14.69 -12.21 14.08
CA TRP A 267 -13.26 -12.35 14.33
C TRP A 267 -12.98 -13.39 15.42
N SER A 268 -13.59 -13.24 16.60
CA SER A 268 -13.48 -14.17 17.73
C SER A 268 -14.72 -14.07 18.62
N GLU A 269 -14.94 -15.07 19.47
CA GLU A 269 -16.07 -15.11 20.41
C GLU A 269 -16.11 -13.89 21.35
N ASP A 270 -14.93 -13.37 21.72
CA ASP A 270 -14.74 -12.19 22.58
C ASP A 270 -14.63 -10.87 21.79
N LEU A 271 -14.65 -10.92 20.45
CA LEU A 271 -14.80 -9.76 19.56
C LEU A 271 -15.90 -9.98 18.50
N PRO A 272 -17.15 -10.21 18.93
CA PRO A 272 -18.24 -10.49 18.00
C PRO A 272 -18.57 -9.28 17.10
N GLY A 273 -18.26 -8.06 17.52
CA GLY A 273 -18.49 -6.83 16.75
C GLY A 273 -17.63 -6.69 15.49
N VAL A 274 -16.56 -7.48 15.35
CA VAL A 274 -15.79 -7.54 14.10
C VAL A 274 -16.37 -8.64 13.21
N GLY A 275 -17.51 -8.33 12.58
CA GLY A 275 -18.22 -9.23 11.66
C GLY A 275 -17.41 -9.60 10.41
N LEU A 276 -17.55 -10.86 9.99
CA LEU A 276 -16.91 -11.48 8.84
C LEU A 276 -17.93 -12.05 7.82
N GLU A 277 -19.20 -11.72 7.96
CA GLU A 277 -20.33 -12.22 7.16
C GLU A 277 -20.16 -12.01 5.65
N GLN A 278 -19.48 -10.92 5.24
CA GLN A 278 -19.18 -10.69 3.83
C GLN A 278 -18.22 -11.72 3.22
N LEU A 279 -17.47 -12.48 4.04
CA LEU A 279 -16.71 -13.63 3.56
C LEU A 279 -17.62 -14.76 3.06
N LEU A 280 -18.92 -14.76 3.37
CA LEU A 280 -19.86 -15.77 2.89
C LEU A 280 -20.34 -15.51 1.45
N THR A 281 -20.24 -14.28 0.97
CA THR A 281 -20.67 -13.89 -0.39
C THR A 281 -19.50 -13.48 -1.30
N ARG A 282 -18.31 -13.24 -0.74
CA ARG A 282 -17.12 -12.89 -1.52
C ARG A 282 -16.73 -14.01 -2.50
N PRO A 283 -16.29 -13.72 -3.75
CA PRO A 283 -15.85 -14.74 -4.69
C PRO A 283 -14.69 -15.58 -4.13
N VAL A 284 -14.69 -16.89 -4.35
CA VAL A 284 -13.70 -17.81 -3.74
C VAL A 284 -12.26 -17.45 -4.08
N ARG A 285 -11.99 -17.01 -5.32
CA ARG A 285 -10.65 -16.53 -5.75
C ARG A 285 -10.14 -15.30 -4.97
N GLN A 286 -11.01 -14.61 -4.24
CA GLN A 286 -10.68 -13.44 -3.42
C GLN A 286 -10.74 -13.74 -1.92
N LEU A 287 -11.08 -14.96 -1.51
CA LEU A 287 -11.09 -15.34 -0.10
C LEU A 287 -9.66 -15.43 0.44
N PRO A 288 -9.41 -14.97 1.68
CA PRO A 288 -8.09 -15.07 2.31
C PRO A 288 -7.88 -16.49 2.86
N LEU A 289 -7.85 -17.50 1.98
CA LEU A 289 -7.75 -18.90 2.38
C LEU A 289 -6.40 -19.19 3.07
N ALA A 290 -6.44 -19.93 4.18
CA ALA A 290 -5.25 -20.38 4.89
C ALA A 290 -4.87 -21.80 4.46
N VAL A 291 -3.57 -22.01 4.20
CA VAL A 291 -2.99 -23.33 3.93
C VAL A 291 -1.80 -23.51 4.86
N ASP A 292 -1.83 -24.59 5.63
CA ASP A 292 -0.65 -25.04 6.39
C ASP A 292 0.15 -26.05 5.56
N ALA A 293 1.46 -26.05 5.74
CA ALA A 293 2.37 -26.97 5.10
C ALA A 293 3.28 -27.63 6.14
N GLU A 294 3.34 -28.96 6.13
CA GLU A 294 4.20 -29.77 6.99
C GLU A 294 5.10 -30.63 6.11
N LEU A 295 6.41 -30.42 6.16
CA LEU A 295 7.40 -31.24 5.47
C LEU A 295 7.98 -32.27 6.45
N ARG A 296 7.73 -33.56 6.18
CA ARG A 296 8.32 -34.68 6.93
C ARG A 296 9.42 -35.33 6.11
N LEU A 297 10.67 -35.18 6.53
CA LEU A 297 11.81 -35.82 5.90
C LEU A 297 12.09 -37.18 6.55
N THR A 298 12.40 -38.19 5.74
CA THR A 298 12.88 -39.49 6.20
C THR A 298 14.40 -39.54 6.15
N ALA A 299 15.02 -40.38 6.99
CA ALA A 299 16.48 -40.53 7.07
C ALA A 299 17.15 -40.97 5.75
N ARG A 300 16.38 -41.46 4.77
CA ARG A 300 16.86 -41.87 3.43
C ARG A 300 16.64 -40.81 2.35
N GLY A 301 16.40 -39.55 2.73
CA GLY A 301 16.25 -38.43 1.79
C GLY A 301 14.91 -38.36 1.06
N ARG A 302 13.92 -39.21 1.39
CA ARG A 302 12.53 -39.06 0.89
C ARG A 302 11.75 -38.13 1.81
N GLY A 303 10.99 -37.20 1.24
CA GLY A 303 10.14 -36.26 1.99
C GLY A 303 8.67 -36.40 1.63
N VAL A 304 7.79 -36.23 2.62
CA VAL A 304 6.34 -36.08 2.42
C VAL A 304 5.97 -34.64 2.77
N LEU A 305 5.43 -33.89 1.81
CA LEU A 305 4.83 -32.58 2.04
C LEU A 305 3.32 -32.77 2.23
N ARG A 306 2.82 -32.49 3.43
CA ARG A 306 1.39 -32.46 3.73
C ARG A 306 0.90 -31.02 3.68
N LEU A 307 -0.09 -30.76 2.84
CA LEU A 307 -0.79 -29.47 2.78
C LEU A 307 -2.17 -29.61 3.42
N ARG A 308 -2.56 -28.66 4.26
CA ARG A 308 -3.90 -28.57 4.86
C ARG A 308 -4.53 -27.26 4.44
N LEU A 309 -5.52 -27.32 3.56
CA LEU A 309 -6.38 -26.19 3.24
C LEU A 309 -7.49 -26.10 4.28
N HIS A 310 -7.59 -24.96 4.96
CA HIS A 310 -8.62 -24.73 5.97
C HIS A 310 -9.93 -24.32 5.30
N ASP A 311 -11.03 -24.98 5.65
CA ASP A 311 -12.35 -24.62 5.14
C ASP A 311 -12.89 -23.36 5.84
N LEU A 312 -12.96 -22.27 5.08
CA LEU A 312 -13.39 -20.96 5.56
C LEU A 312 -14.93 -20.89 5.54
N TYR A 313 -15.57 -21.25 6.66
CA TYR A 313 -17.03 -21.20 6.82
C TYR A 313 -17.82 -21.99 5.76
N GLY A 314 -17.36 -23.17 5.34
CA GLY A 314 -17.97 -24.00 4.30
C GLY A 314 -17.65 -23.55 2.88
N ARG A 315 -16.98 -22.40 2.68
CA ARG A 315 -16.80 -21.81 1.36
C ARG A 315 -15.86 -22.60 0.45
N VAL A 316 -14.90 -23.34 1.03
CA VAL A 316 -13.96 -24.16 0.26
C VAL A 316 -14.64 -25.46 -0.14
N GLU A 317 -15.30 -26.11 0.81
CA GLU A 317 -16.01 -27.36 0.58
C GLU A 317 -17.08 -27.23 -0.51
N LEU A 318 -17.84 -26.13 -0.51
CA LEU A 318 -18.90 -25.86 -1.50
C LEU A 318 -18.42 -25.81 -2.96
N VAL A 319 -17.17 -25.43 -3.21
CA VAL A 319 -16.64 -25.34 -4.59
C VAL A 319 -16.01 -26.66 -5.01
N GLY A 320 -15.54 -27.47 -4.05
CA GLY A 320 -14.81 -28.70 -4.31
C GLY A 320 -13.47 -28.46 -5.04
N PRO A 321 -12.62 -29.49 -5.15
CA PRO A 321 -11.44 -29.43 -6.01
C PRO A 321 -11.88 -29.45 -7.48
N LEU A 322 -11.33 -28.55 -8.30
CA LEU A 322 -11.32 -28.75 -9.75
C LEU A 322 -10.33 -29.88 -10.05
N ALA A 323 -10.81 -30.98 -10.64
CA ALA A 323 -9.91 -31.94 -11.26
C ALA A 323 -9.16 -31.22 -12.37
N LEU A 324 -7.83 -31.17 -12.29
CA LEU A 324 -6.95 -30.61 -13.30
C LEU A 324 -6.66 -31.63 -14.39
#